data_AF-A0A5K1JUT2-F1
#
_entry.id   AF-A0A5K1JUT2-F1
#
_cell.length_a   1.000
_cell.length_b   1.000
_cell.length_c   1.000
_cell.angle_alpha   90.00
_cell.angle_beta   90.00
_cell.angle_gamma   90.00
#
_symmetry.space_group_name_H-M   'P 1'
#
loop_
_entity.id
_entity.type
_entity.pdbx_description
1 polymer ?
#
loop_
_entity_poly.entity_id
_entity_poly.type
_entity_poly.pdbx_seq_one_letter_code
_entity_poly.pdbx_strand_id
1 'polypeptide(L)'
;MANTTVRGAVAIHGQNPQYLVESVIRSRIYDSNYWKEHCFALTAETIIDKALELKAIGGVYGNQKPTEFLCLLLKLLQLQPEKEILLEYLQADEFKYLRALAVFYIRMTFRPVEVYEVLEPLLKDYRKLRHLGMGGYTLTFMDEFPFWLTLALPISEQEHFTGSRQWLGWSLPVFKRPFSVAANMSSKPLIVICGTTGVGKSKLGIELALALSGNRQNHPYNGARIINADSMQVYTGMDVITNKVPLAERCGVEHLLMDYKKPGEQLTGPEWIKDAIQAIEDTHSRNQVPIVVGGTSYWIQHLIFPERMASMDKSGDDSPEAEVSTPPSTALMNVLASLPPELLSLFNNLPEQAPTADQDPQLSLSLHKLLAHLDPVVSQRWHWRDSRKVLTNLRIIQENRRLASEIIQEQSQLTPKPRYRTLCFWLYAKPDVLKPRLDERVDQMIEEFHDYLAASVASEEAFRLAVEQMKLGTRRYAKRQVAWIRNKLLPVVNAVNAESQDGGGEPVVPTYLLDATELGDAWKTNVHAIGNDISRDFLEGVALPNPLTLSQAASEMLAARDRPTDPIAVLNANKRVVCTVCTTDPDQPVLVDGVKWEMHQRSRGHRRMTGKDKGVSTS
;
A
#
# COMPACT_ATOMS: atom_id res chain seq x y z
N MET A 1 32.67 36.48 17.11
CA MET A 1 31.49 35.87 17.76
C MET A 1 31.45 34.40 17.37
N ALA A 2 32.02 33.53 18.21
CA ALA A 2 32.34 32.13 17.87
C ALA A 2 31.15 31.17 17.88
N ASN A 3 30.08 31.53 18.59
CA ASN A 3 28.93 30.67 18.85
C ASN A 3 27.63 31.32 18.37
N THR A 4 27.70 32.07 17.26
CA THR A 4 26.55 32.72 16.65
C THR A 4 26.13 31.99 15.38
N THR A 5 24.82 31.84 15.20
CA THR A 5 24.19 31.39 13.96
C THR A 5 24.63 32.28 12.78
N VAL A 6 24.77 31.68 11.60
CA VAL A 6 25.16 32.37 10.36
C VAL A 6 24.25 33.57 10.07
N ARG A 7 24.82 34.65 9.52
CA ARG A 7 24.05 35.83 9.14
C ARG A 7 23.08 35.48 8.02
N GLY A 8 21.81 35.84 8.17
CA GLY A 8 20.76 35.52 7.21
C GLY A 8 19.95 34.25 7.54
N ALA A 9 20.28 33.54 8.63
CA ALA A 9 19.52 32.36 9.04
C ALA A 9 18.06 32.70 9.38
N VAL A 10 17.13 31.92 8.84
CA VAL A 10 15.69 32.04 9.02
C VAL A 10 15.27 31.43 10.36
N ALA A 11 14.32 32.06 11.04
CA ALA A 11 13.76 31.55 12.28
C ALA A 11 13.01 30.23 12.06
N ILE A 12 13.20 29.28 12.97
CA ILE A 12 12.52 27.97 12.97
C ILE A 12 11.62 27.92 14.21
N HIS A 13 10.33 27.63 14.01
CA HIS A 13 9.31 27.69 15.07
C HIS A 13 9.30 29.04 15.81
N GLY A 14 9.54 30.15 15.10
CA GLY A 14 9.55 31.51 15.65
C GLY A 14 10.80 31.90 16.46
N GLN A 15 11.84 31.06 16.49
CA GLN A 15 13.09 31.34 17.22
C GLN A 15 14.35 31.03 16.40
N ASN A 16 15.51 31.50 16.87
CA ASN A 16 16.79 31.19 16.23
C ASN A 16 17.03 29.66 16.26
N PRO A 17 17.43 29.00 15.16
CA PRO A 17 17.58 27.55 15.10
C PRO A 17 18.45 26.94 16.21
N GLN A 18 19.52 27.61 16.64
CA GLN A 18 20.40 27.10 17.71
C GLN A 18 19.69 27.04 19.09
N TYR A 19 18.56 27.73 19.23
CA TYR A 19 17.76 27.75 20.47
C TYR A 19 16.77 26.58 20.56
N LEU A 20 16.67 25.75 19.52
CA LEU A 20 16.03 24.43 19.61
C LEU A 20 16.77 23.49 20.58
N VAL A 21 18.04 23.80 20.90
CA VAL A 21 18.79 23.15 21.98
C VAL A 21 18.72 24.01 23.24
N GLU A 22 18.29 23.42 24.36
CA GLU A 22 18.16 24.11 25.66
C GLU A 22 19.46 24.83 26.08
N SER A 23 19.32 25.97 26.76
CA SER A 23 20.43 26.84 27.15
C SER A 23 21.52 26.13 27.95
N VAL A 24 21.14 25.27 28.90
CA VAL A 24 22.06 24.51 29.76
C VAL A 24 22.87 23.50 28.95
N ILE A 25 22.22 22.79 28.03
CA ILE A 25 22.87 21.80 27.15
C ILE A 25 23.80 22.52 26.17
N ARG A 26 23.34 23.64 25.59
CA ARG A 26 24.12 24.47 24.68
C ARG A 26 25.39 25.02 25.32
N SER A 27 25.32 25.51 26.56
CA SER A 27 26.50 25.97 27.31
C SER A 27 27.52 24.84 27.45
N ARG A 28 27.08 23.63 27.83
CA ARG A 28 27.97 22.47 27.96
C ARG A 28 28.57 21.99 26.65
N ILE A 29 27.84 22.13 25.54
CA ILE A 29 28.38 21.88 24.20
C ILE A 29 29.53 22.86 23.93
N TYR A 30 29.32 24.16 24.13
CA TYR A 30 30.35 25.17 23.92
C TYR A 30 31.59 24.99 24.82
N ASP A 31 31.39 24.47 26.03
CA ASP A 31 32.49 24.21 26.96
C ASP A 31 33.27 22.92 26.67
N SER A 32 32.70 22.01 25.87
CA SER A 32 33.32 20.72 25.52
C SER A 32 34.57 20.89 24.64
N ASN A 33 35.58 20.03 24.86
CA ASN A 33 36.81 20.03 24.06
C ASN A 33 36.50 19.78 22.57
N TYR A 34 35.59 18.83 22.29
CA TYR A 34 35.20 18.51 20.92
C TYR A 34 34.64 19.72 20.17
N TRP A 35 33.82 20.56 20.83
CA TRP A 35 33.30 21.77 20.19
C TRP A 35 34.42 22.76 19.87
N LYS A 36 35.30 23.02 20.83
CA LYS A 36 36.40 23.99 20.71
C LYS A 36 37.43 23.56 19.66
N GLU A 37 37.73 22.27 19.56
CA GLU A 37 38.75 21.73 18.66
C GLU A 37 38.21 21.42 17.26
N HIS A 38 36.95 20.97 17.14
CA HIS A 38 36.44 20.41 15.88
C HIS A 38 35.22 21.11 15.31
N CYS A 39 34.41 21.83 16.09
CA CYS A 39 33.17 22.44 15.58
C CYS A 39 33.30 23.92 15.20
N PHE A 40 34.41 24.57 15.56
CA PHE A 40 34.57 26.01 15.39
C PHE A 40 34.51 26.45 13.92
N ALA A 41 35.31 25.82 13.05
CA ALA A 41 35.48 26.20 11.65
C ALA A 41 34.66 25.37 10.65
N LEU A 42 33.76 24.50 11.12
CA LEU A 42 32.96 23.67 10.23
C LEU A 42 31.99 24.50 9.41
N THR A 43 31.94 24.20 8.12
CA THR A 43 30.93 24.61 7.15
C THR A 43 29.96 23.44 6.91
N ALA A 44 28.92 23.64 6.12
CA ALA A 44 28.04 22.53 5.74
C ALA A 44 28.88 21.43 5.04
N GLU A 45 29.72 21.78 4.06
CA GLU A 45 30.52 20.79 3.33
C GLU A 45 31.49 20.01 4.23
N THR A 46 32.21 20.69 5.13
CA THR A 46 33.24 20.07 5.98
C THR A 46 32.67 19.32 7.19
N ILE A 47 31.37 19.42 7.46
CA ILE A 47 30.72 18.66 8.54
C ILE A 47 30.69 17.15 8.24
N ILE A 48 30.77 16.78 6.96
CA ILE A 48 30.77 15.39 6.50
C ILE A 48 31.97 14.65 7.11
N ASP A 49 33.17 15.23 7.03
CA ASP A 49 34.40 14.61 7.53
C ASP A 49 34.31 14.28 9.02
N LYS A 50 33.67 15.16 9.81
CA LYS A 50 33.43 14.93 11.23
C LYS A 50 32.27 13.99 11.52
N ALA A 51 31.25 13.97 10.67
CA ALA A 51 30.16 13.02 10.79
C ALA A 51 30.60 11.56 10.49
N LEU A 52 31.67 11.38 9.69
CA LEU A 52 32.27 10.06 9.42
C LEU A 52 33.01 9.48 10.62
N GLU A 53 33.63 10.34 11.44
CA GLU A 53 34.36 9.94 12.65
C GLU A 53 33.42 9.48 13.78
N LEU A 54 32.11 9.80 13.68
CA LEU A 54 31.12 9.46 14.70
C LEU A 54 31.01 7.95 14.93
N LYS A 55 31.12 7.57 16.20
CA LYS A 55 30.98 6.16 16.64
C LYS A 55 29.57 5.81 17.09
N ALA A 56 28.79 6.83 17.47
CA ALA A 56 27.43 6.69 17.98
C ALA A 56 26.62 7.99 17.84
N ILE A 57 25.30 7.85 17.78
CA ILE A 57 24.33 8.94 17.95
C ILE A 57 24.01 9.13 19.43
N GLY A 58 23.54 10.30 19.84
CA GLY A 58 23.11 10.50 21.22
C GLY A 58 22.93 11.97 21.61
N GLY A 59 22.43 12.19 22.83
CA GLY A 59 22.33 13.52 23.43
C GLY A 59 23.50 13.76 24.37
N VAL A 60 23.27 13.52 25.66
CA VAL A 60 24.27 13.59 26.73
C VAL A 60 24.52 12.21 27.35
N TYR A 61 25.71 11.98 27.93
CA TYR A 61 26.11 10.73 28.59
C TYR A 61 26.93 10.97 29.87
N GLY A 62 26.98 9.97 30.77
CA GLY A 62 27.70 10.05 32.04
C GLY A 62 27.27 11.25 32.90
N ASN A 63 28.22 12.09 33.33
CA ASN A 63 27.94 13.32 34.06
C ASN A 63 27.42 14.47 33.15
N GLN A 64 26.37 14.17 32.36
CA GLN A 64 25.73 15.06 31.40
C GLN A 64 26.69 15.70 30.37
N LYS A 65 27.73 14.96 29.97
CA LYS A 65 28.66 15.38 28.90
C LYS A 65 27.95 15.28 27.54
N PRO A 66 28.04 16.29 26.66
CA PRO A 66 27.47 16.20 25.32
C PRO A 66 28.22 15.17 24.47
N THR A 67 27.48 14.45 23.64
CA THR A 67 28.06 13.58 22.62
C THR A 67 28.55 14.39 21.43
N GLU A 68 29.52 13.85 20.68
CA GLU A 68 30.02 14.44 19.44
C GLU A 68 28.89 14.65 18.41
N PHE A 69 27.93 13.70 18.35
CA PHE A 69 26.73 13.82 17.53
C PHE A 69 25.91 15.07 17.87
N LEU A 70 25.68 15.34 19.16
CA LEU A 70 24.93 16.50 19.60
C LEU A 70 25.69 17.82 19.33
N CYS A 71 27.02 17.79 19.44
CA CYS A 71 27.87 18.93 19.07
C CYS A 71 27.74 19.25 17.56
N LEU A 72 27.86 18.24 16.69
CA LEU A 72 27.70 18.44 15.24
C LEU A 72 26.28 18.87 14.86
N LEU A 73 25.26 18.38 15.58
CA LEU A 73 23.87 18.79 15.35
C LEU A 73 23.65 20.28 15.67
N LEU A 74 24.19 20.75 16.80
CA LEU A 74 24.14 22.17 17.14
C LEU A 74 24.88 23.03 16.10
N LYS A 75 26.00 22.52 15.57
CA LYS A 75 26.73 23.22 14.50
C LYS A 75 25.89 23.30 13.22
N LEU A 76 25.21 22.23 12.84
CA LEU A 76 24.26 22.20 11.71
C LEU A 76 23.11 23.19 11.89
N LEU A 77 22.59 23.35 13.12
CA LEU A 77 21.61 24.39 13.47
C LEU A 77 22.18 25.81 13.32
N GLN A 78 23.46 26.03 13.64
CA GLN A 78 24.10 27.33 13.43
C GLN A 78 24.35 27.65 11.95
N LEU A 79 24.57 26.61 11.13
CA LEU A 79 24.88 26.75 9.70
C LEU A 79 23.63 26.85 8.82
N GLN A 80 22.52 26.24 9.23
CA GLN A 80 21.26 26.17 8.47
C GLN A 80 21.47 25.84 6.99
N PRO A 81 22.02 24.66 6.66
CA PRO A 81 22.28 24.28 5.28
C PRO A 81 20.99 24.21 4.46
N GLU A 82 21.12 24.45 3.16
CA GLU A 82 20.03 24.35 2.19
C GLU A 82 19.48 22.92 2.14
N LYS A 83 18.23 22.79 1.68
CA LYS A 83 17.48 21.52 1.69
C LYS A 83 18.18 20.48 0.83
N GLU A 84 18.78 20.89 -0.27
CA GLU A 84 19.50 20.09 -1.25
C GLU A 84 20.71 19.39 -0.59
N ILE A 85 21.49 20.15 0.20
CA ILE A 85 22.65 19.62 0.94
C ILE A 85 22.21 18.56 1.95
N LEU A 86 21.08 18.77 2.63
CA LEU A 86 20.53 17.80 3.58
C LEU A 86 20.00 16.55 2.87
N LEU A 87 19.43 16.68 1.67
CA LEU A 87 19.03 15.55 0.84
C LEU A 87 20.24 14.74 0.36
N GLU A 88 21.35 15.39 0.01
CA GLU A 88 22.60 14.70 -0.30
C GLU A 88 23.15 13.92 0.89
N TYR A 89 23.12 14.51 2.10
CA TYR A 89 23.49 13.79 3.32
C TYR A 89 22.60 12.56 3.56
N LEU A 90 21.32 12.64 3.20
CA LEU A 90 20.39 11.51 3.28
C LEU A 90 20.60 10.47 2.18
N GLN A 91 21.12 10.86 1.02
CA GLN A 91 21.40 9.97 -0.10
C GLN A 91 22.76 9.28 0.04
N ALA A 92 23.67 9.81 0.86
CA ALA A 92 24.95 9.20 1.21
C ALA A 92 24.78 7.89 2.02
N ASP A 93 24.40 6.83 1.33
CA ASP A 93 24.04 5.53 1.87
C ASP A 93 25.22 4.75 2.44
N GLU A 94 26.47 5.15 2.20
CA GLU A 94 27.64 4.58 2.88
C GLU A 94 27.79 5.12 4.32
N PHE A 95 27.27 6.33 4.59
CA PHE A 95 27.58 7.09 5.81
C PHE A 95 26.39 7.18 6.77
N LYS A 96 26.14 6.07 7.50
CA LYS A 96 24.97 5.94 8.37
C LYS A 96 24.87 7.00 9.49
N TYR A 97 25.97 7.55 10.01
CA TYR A 97 25.91 8.56 11.07
C TYR A 97 25.72 9.99 10.54
N LEU A 98 26.23 10.28 9.33
CA LEU A 98 25.90 11.50 8.59
C LEU A 98 24.40 11.54 8.23
N ARG A 99 23.86 10.44 7.71
CA ARG A 99 22.42 10.30 7.47
C ARG A 99 21.61 10.52 8.74
N ALA A 100 22.04 9.93 9.86
CA ALA A 100 21.36 10.12 11.14
C ALA A 100 21.41 11.60 11.57
N LEU A 101 22.53 12.28 11.37
CA LEU A 101 22.65 13.70 11.69
C LEU A 101 21.67 14.55 10.86
N ALA A 102 21.56 14.26 9.56
CA ALA A 102 20.61 14.92 8.65
C ALA A 102 19.14 14.60 8.99
N VAL A 103 18.83 13.33 9.29
CA VAL A 103 17.50 12.91 9.79
C VAL A 103 17.09 13.75 10.99
N PHE A 104 17.97 13.87 11.97
CA PHE A 104 17.68 14.56 13.22
C PHE A 104 17.52 16.07 12.99
N TYR A 105 18.35 16.65 12.13
CA TYR A 105 18.23 18.04 11.73
C TYR A 105 16.90 18.34 11.04
N ILE A 106 16.60 17.63 9.94
CA ILE A 106 15.38 17.78 9.13
C ILE A 106 14.15 17.68 10.01
N ARG A 107 14.14 16.72 10.94
CA ARG A 107 13.00 16.49 11.80
C ARG A 107 12.71 17.64 12.77
N MET A 108 13.73 18.38 13.19
CA MET A 108 13.60 19.54 14.08
C MET A 108 13.24 20.82 13.32
N THR A 109 13.65 20.93 12.05
CA THR A 109 13.61 22.19 11.30
C THR A 109 12.56 22.26 10.19
N PHE A 110 12.13 21.12 9.63
CA PHE A 110 11.19 21.09 8.49
C PHE A 110 9.73 20.98 8.96
N ARG A 111 8.79 21.31 8.07
CA ARG A 111 7.36 21.16 8.33
C ARG A 111 6.96 19.68 8.41
N PRO A 112 5.91 19.30 9.18
CA PRO A 112 5.53 17.90 9.37
C PRO A 112 5.32 17.09 8.08
N VAL A 113 4.73 17.71 7.05
CA VAL A 113 4.51 17.08 5.73
C VAL A 113 5.86 16.79 5.05
N GLU A 114 6.75 17.77 5.00
CA GLU A 114 8.07 17.61 4.39
C GLU A 114 8.94 16.61 5.16
N VAL A 115 8.86 16.61 6.49
CA VAL A 115 9.50 15.60 7.34
C VAL A 115 9.05 14.20 6.95
N TYR A 116 7.74 13.99 6.77
CA TYR A 116 7.22 12.68 6.38
C TYR A 116 7.71 12.31 4.98
N GLU A 117 7.59 13.22 4.01
CA GLU A 117 8.02 12.96 2.63
C GLU A 117 9.51 12.65 2.49
N VAL A 118 10.36 13.40 3.19
CA VAL A 118 11.83 13.31 3.10
C VAL A 118 12.37 12.13 3.91
N LEU A 119 11.78 11.82 5.08
CA LEU A 119 12.28 10.76 5.97
C LEU A 119 11.58 9.40 5.78
N GLU A 120 10.39 9.34 5.18
CA GLU A 120 9.67 8.07 4.90
C GLU A 120 10.50 7.06 4.08
N PRO A 121 11.35 7.45 3.10
CA PRO A 121 12.25 6.53 2.42
C PRO A 121 13.22 5.80 3.37
N LEU A 122 13.62 6.45 4.46
CA LEU A 122 14.55 5.91 5.46
C LEU A 122 13.90 4.90 6.41
N LEU A 123 12.56 4.80 6.39
CA LEU A 123 11.82 3.75 7.12
C LEU A 123 12.06 2.33 6.56
N LYS A 124 12.83 2.24 5.45
CA LYS A 124 13.30 0.99 4.86
C LYS A 124 14.80 0.79 5.08
N ASP A 125 15.49 1.72 5.75
CA ASP A 125 16.91 1.63 6.10
C ASP A 125 17.06 0.96 7.47
N TYR A 126 17.33 -0.34 7.47
CA TYR A 126 17.46 -1.13 8.70
C TYR A 126 18.89 -1.19 9.23
N ARG A 127 19.74 -0.22 8.87
CA ARG A 127 21.15 -0.25 9.33
C ARG A 127 21.27 0.08 10.80
N LYS A 128 22.15 -0.67 11.47
CA LYS A 128 22.43 -0.58 12.90
C LYS A 128 23.15 0.72 13.25
N LEU A 129 22.57 1.51 14.14
CA LEU A 129 23.16 2.69 14.76
C LEU A 129 23.45 2.40 16.24
N ARG A 130 24.63 2.79 16.73
CA ARG A 130 24.91 2.78 18.17
C ARG A 130 24.37 4.07 18.78
N HIS A 131 23.56 3.97 19.82
CA HIS A 131 23.06 5.10 20.59
C HIS A 131 23.77 5.17 21.96
N LEU A 132 24.47 6.26 22.24
CA LEU A 132 25.11 6.57 23.52
C LEU A 132 24.20 7.46 24.38
N GLY A 133 23.81 6.97 25.56
CA GLY A 133 23.02 7.72 26.54
C GLY A 133 23.57 7.62 27.96
N MET A 134 22.81 8.09 28.96
CA MET A 134 23.18 8.05 30.38
C MET A 134 23.62 6.65 30.87
N GLY A 135 22.96 5.59 30.40
CA GLY A 135 23.26 4.20 30.76
C GLY A 135 24.27 3.48 29.86
N GLY A 136 25.02 4.21 29.02
CA GLY A 136 26.00 3.63 28.09
C GLY A 136 25.47 3.38 26.68
N TYR A 137 26.08 2.43 25.96
CA TYR A 137 25.76 2.12 24.56
C TYR A 137 24.56 1.19 24.44
N THR A 138 23.66 1.54 23.54
CA THR A 138 22.49 0.73 23.15
C THR A 138 22.41 0.64 21.62
N LEU A 139 21.75 -0.39 21.10
CA LEU A 139 21.57 -0.56 19.66
C LEU A 139 20.21 0.00 19.24
N THR A 140 20.17 0.74 18.13
CA THR A 140 18.96 1.22 17.46
C THR A 140 19.14 1.07 15.95
N PHE A 141 18.07 1.26 15.19
CA PHE A 141 18.11 1.15 13.72
C PHE A 141 17.73 2.48 13.05
N MET A 142 18.18 2.69 11.82
CA MET A 142 17.97 3.94 11.07
C MET A 142 16.48 4.17 10.73
N ASP A 143 15.68 3.12 10.56
CA ASP A 143 14.23 3.20 10.36
C ASP A 143 13.48 3.57 11.65
N GLU A 144 14.05 3.19 12.80
CA GLU A 144 13.49 3.55 14.10
C GLU A 144 13.91 4.97 14.51
N PHE A 145 15.11 5.41 14.16
CA PHE A 145 15.72 6.65 14.63
C PHE A 145 14.90 7.94 14.36
N PRO A 146 14.30 8.16 13.17
CA PRO A 146 13.41 9.30 12.90
C PRO A 146 12.19 9.36 13.82
N PHE A 147 11.65 8.21 14.26
CA PHE A 147 10.44 8.14 15.07
C PHE A 147 10.64 8.60 16.52
N TRP A 148 11.87 8.56 17.03
CA TRP A 148 12.19 9.03 18.39
C TRP A 148 11.83 10.50 18.62
N LEU A 149 11.64 11.27 17.55
CA LEU A 149 11.42 12.72 17.56
C LEU A 149 9.94 13.13 17.40
N THR A 150 9.01 12.18 17.25
CA THR A 150 7.57 12.47 17.08
C THR A 150 6.85 12.85 18.38
N LEU A 151 7.57 12.81 19.52
CA LEU A 151 7.03 13.20 20.83
C LEU A 151 7.14 14.70 21.14
N ALA A 152 7.37 15.57 20.13
CA ALA A 152 7.43 17.01 20.35
C ALA A 152 6.87 17.84 19.17
N LEU A 153 5.72 18.47 19.41
CA LEU A 153 5.15 19.72 18.84
C LEU A 153 3.98 19.66 17.79
N PRO A 154 2.86 20.41 18.00
CA PRO A 154 1.60 20.36 17.19
C PRO A 154 1.28 21.66 16.39
N ILE A 155 0.53 21.58 15.26
CA ILE A 155 -0.13 22.69 14.49
C ILE A 155 -1.20 22.05 13.52
N SER A 156 -2.26 22.70 12.98
CA SER A 156 -3.58 23.21 13.44
C SER A 156 -4.41 23.65 12.19
N GLU A 157 -5.72 23.31 12.10
CA GLU A 157 -6.89 23.88 11.32
C GLU A 157 -6.87 23.97 9.76
N GLN A 158 -7.80 23.34 8.98
CA GLN A 158 -9.23 23.67 8.56
C GLN A 158 -9.33 24.77 7.46
N GLU A 159 -10.24 24.86 6.44
CA GLU A 159 -11.46 24.13 5.99
C GLU A 159 -12.02 24.65 4.61
N HIS A 160 -13.01 23.92 4.03
CA HIS A 160 -14.26 24.37 3.32
C HIS A 160 -14.64 23.79 1.92
N PHE A 161 -15.95 23.76 1.65
CA PHE A 161 -16.79 22.70 1.03
C PHE A 161 -17.83 23.26 0.01
N THR A 162 -18.61 22.35 -0.64
CA THR A 162 -19.95 22.43 -1.33
C THR A 162 -19.96 22.40 -2.89
N GLY A 163 -20.85 21.71 -3.66
CA GLY A 163 -21.98 20.78 -3.40
C GLY A 163 -22.75 20.27 -4.68
N SER A 164 -23.56 19.20 -4.52
CA SER A 164 -24.89 18.81 -5.14
C SER A 164 -25.17 18.47 -6.65
N ARG A 165 -26.00 17.39 -6.85
CA ARG A 165 -27.11 17.06 -7.85
C ARG A 165 -26.90 15.75 -8.66
N GLN A 166 -27.66 14.65 -8.48
CA GLN A 166 -29.05 14.20 -8.86
C GLN A 166 -29.30 13.66 -10.32
N TRP A 167 -29.57 12.33 -10.39
CA TRP A 167 -30.52 11.46 -11.17
C TRP A 167 -30.77 11.50 -12.70
N LEU A 168 -30.75 10.30 -13.36
CA LEU A 168 -31.85 9.60 -14.09
C LEU A 168 -31.38 8.30 -14.81
N GLY A 169 -32.20 7.23 -14.79
CA GLY A 169 -31.89 5.86 -15.28
C GLY A 169 -32.31 5.53 -16.73
N TRP A 170 -32.41 4.22 -17.07
CA TRP A 170 -33.35 3.51 -17.99
C TRP A 170 -32.92 2.02 -18.18
N SER A 171 -33.87 1.14 -18.57
CA SER A 171 -33.86 -0.34 -18.38
C SER A 171 -33.93 -1.19 -19.69
N LEU A 172 -33.27 -2.37 -19.69
CA LEU A 172 -33.58 -3.70 -20.33
C LEU A 172 -33.63 -3.84 -21.90
N PRO A 173 -33.45 -5.04 -22.54
CA PRO A 173 -33.79 -6.41 -22.08
C PRO A 173 -32.86 -7.61 -22.46
N VAL A 174 -33.22 -8.76 -21.87
CA VAL A 174 -32.65 -10.13 -21.97
C VAL A 174 -33.18 -10.89 -23.20
N PHE A 175 -32.36 -11.74 -23.83
CA PHE A 175 -32.83 -12.83 -24.69
C PHE A 175 -32.02 -14.13 -24.46
N LYS A 176 -32.74 -15.26 -24.29
CA LYS A 176 -32.20 -16.63 -24.13
C LYS A 176 -32.47 -17.47 -25.40
N ARG A 177 -31.62 -18.50 -25.59
CA ARG A 177 -31.85 -19.88 -26.13
C ARG A 177 -30.98 -20.25 -27.36
N PRO A 178 -30.85 -21.54 -27.74
CA PRO A 178 -29.87 -22.50 -27.19
C PRO A 178 -29.07 -23.18 -28.34
N PHE A 179 -28.03 -23.99 -28.04
CA PHE A 179 -27.80 -25.31 -28.65
C PHE A 179 -26.50 -25.93 -28.09
N SER A 180 -26.60 -27.22 -27.79
CA SER A 180 -25.54 -28.12 -27.29
C SER A 180 -24.89 -28.83 -28.48
N VAL A 181 -23.57 -29.07 -28.44
CA VAL A 181 -22.95 -30.42 -28.55
C VAL A 181 -21.56 -30.36 -27.90
N ALA A 182 -21.25 -31.41 -27.13
CA ALA A 182 -20.11 -31.54 -26.23
C ALA A 182 -18.78 -31.92 -26.91
N ALA A 183 -17.72 -31.29 -26.44
CA ALA A 183 -16.41 -31.89 -26.20
C ALA A 183 -15.95 -31.39 -24.82
N ASN A 184 -15.14 -32.18 -24.11
CA ASN A 184 -14.72 -31.97 -22.72
C ASN A 184 -13.93 -30.63 -22.50
N MET A 185 -14.63 -29.49 -22.49
CA MET A 185 -14.14 -28.11 -22.29
C MET A 185 -14.54 -27.55 -20.90
N SER A 186 -14.41 -28.33 -19.83
CA SER A 186 -15.13 -28.09 -18.56
C SER A 186 -14.67 -26.90 -17.69
N SER A 187 -14.01 -25.89 -18.26
CA SER A 187 -13.81 -24.59 -17.61
C SER A 187 -13.45 -23.52 -18.65
N LYS A 188 -14.24 -22.45 -18.74
CA LYS A 188 -13.98 -21.35 -19.67
C LYS A 188 -12.63 -20.69 -19.34
N PRO A 189 -11.74 -20.45 -20.32
CA PRO A 189 -10.41 -19.94 -20.08
C PRO A 189 -10.42 -18.44 -19.81
N LEU A 190 -9.51 -18.00 -18.95
CA LEU A 190 -9.25 -16.59 -18.65
C LEU A 190 -7.74 -16.36 -18.70
N ILE A 191 -7.30 -15.33 -19.41
CA ILE A 191 -5.90 -14.89 -19.35
C ILE A 191 -5.85 -13.62 -18.50
N VAL A 192 -4.92 -13.56 -17.55
CA VAL A 192 -4.70 -12.41 -16.66
C VAL A 192 -3.29 -11.90 -16.85
N ILE A 193 -3.13 -10.60 -17.07
CA ILE A 193 -1.85 -9.91 -17.16
C ILE A 193 -1.76 -8.90 -16.03
N CYS A 194 -0.99 -9.23 -15.00
CA CYS A 194 -0.72 -8.39 -13.85
C CYS A 194 0.74 -7.93 -13.83
N GLY A 195 1.05 -6.92 -13.02
CA GLY A 195 2.39 -6.36 -12.90
C GLY A 195 2.37 -4.90 -12.48
N THR A 196 3.53 -4.28 -12.39
CA THR A 196 3.63 -2.88 -12.00
C THR A 196 3.16 -1.94 -13.11
N THR A 197 2.95 -0.67 -12.81
CA THR A 197 2.91 0.35 -13.87
C THR A 197 4.25 0.42 -14.61
N GLY A 198 4.26 0.85 -15.88
CA GLY A 198 5.48 1.02 -16.70
C GLY A 198 6.14 -0.23 -17.30
N VAL A 199 5.58 -1.44 -17.14
CA VAL A 199 6.19 -2.70 -17.65
C VAL A 199 5.58 -3.22 -18.96
N GLY A 200 4.70 -2.46 -19.62
CA GLY A 200 4.12 -2.86 -20.91
C GLY A 200 2.94 -3.83 -20.86
N LYS A 201 2.19 -3.90 -19.75
CA LYS A 201 1.01 -4.79 -19.61
C LYS A 201 0.01 -4.70 -20.76
N SER A 202 -0.36 -3.47 -21.13
CA SER A 202 -1.32 -3.24 -22.22
C SER A 202 -0.76 -3.65 -23.58
N LYS A 203 0.53 -3.40 -23.82
CA LYS A 203 1.22 -3.83 -25.03
C LYS A 203 1.15 -5.34 -25.21
N LEU A 204 1.51 -6.11 -24.17
CA LEU A 204 1.39 -7.57 -24.25
C LEU A 204 -0.07 -8.02 -24.44
N GLY A 205 -1.02 -7.40 -23.74
CA GLY A 205 -2.44 -7.72 -23.90
C GLY A 205 -2.93 -7.58 -25.34
N ILE A 206 -2.53 -6.49 -26.00
CA ILE A 206 -2.86 -6.23 -27.41
C ILE A 206 -2.15 -7.23 -28.33
N GLU A 207 -0.85 -7.46 -28.12
CA GLU A 207 -0.08 -8.43 -28.91
C GLU A 207 -0.68 -9.84 -28.85
N LEU A 208 -1.06 -10.32 -27.66
CA LEU A 208 -1.74 -11.60 -27.48
C LEU A 208 -3.13 -11.62 -28.15
N ALA A 209 -3.89 -10.53 -28.04
CA ALA A 209 -5.21 -10.46 -28.66
C ALA A 209 -5.15 -10.49 -30.20
N LEU A 210 -4.16 -9.82 -30.78
CA LEU A 210 -3.88 -9.86 -32.22
C LEU A 210 -3.44 -11.25 -32.66
N ALA A 211 -2.56 -11.91 -31.90
CA ALA A 211 -2.11 -13.27 -32.19
C ALA A 211 -3.26 -14.30 -32.16
N LEU A 212 -4.27 -14.09 -31.31
CA LEU A 212 -5.48 -14.91 -31.24
C LEU A 212 -6.51 -14.59 -32.33
N SER A 213 -6.47 -13.39 -32.90
CA SER A 213 -7.36 -12.96 -34.00
C SER A 213 -6.82 -13.38 -35.38
N GLY A 214 -5.55 -13.78 -35.47
CA GLY A 214 -4.96 -14.34 -36.70
C GLY A 214 -5.63 -15.67 -37.07
N ASN A 215 -5.93 -15.85 -38.36
CA ASN A 215 -6.68 -16.97 -38.96
C ASN A 215 -6.19 -18.37 -38.51
N ARG A 216 -6.68 -18.84 -37.35
CA ARG A 216 -6.49 -20.22 -36.89
C ARG A 216 -7.66 -21.06 -37.38
N GLN A 217 -7.49 -21.70 -38.53
CA GLN A 217 -8.41 -22.75 -38.93
C GLN A 217 -8.41 -23.83 -37.83
N ASN A 218 -9.58 -24.13 -37.25
CA ASN A 218 -9.84 -25.15 -36.23
C ASN A 218 -9.58 -24.81 -34.75
N HIS A 219 -9.39 -23.54 -34.35
CA HIS A 219 -9.35 -23.18 -32.92
C HIS A 219 -10.76 -22.79 -32.40
N PRO A 220 -11.17 -23.20 -31.18
CA PRO A 220 -12.51 -22.88 -30.63
C PRO A 220 -12.74 -21.39 -30.40
N TYR A 221 -11.66 -20.60 -30.29
CA TYR A 221 -11.73 -19.15 -30.14
C TYR A 221 -11.27 -18.43 -31.41
N ASN A 222 -12.02 -17.42 -31.83
CA ASN A 222 -11.81 -16.64 -33.07
C ASN A 222 -11.19 -15.25 -32.84
N GLY A 223 -10.81 -14.93 -31.60
CA GLY A 223 -10.23 -13.65 -31.22
C GLY A 223 -10.18 -13.48 -29.71
N ALA A 224 -9.90 -12.26 -29.27
CA ALA A 224 -9.83 -11.92 -27.85
C ALA A 224 -10.27 -10.48 -27.59
N ARG A 225 -10.70 -10.21 -26.36
CA ARG A 225 -11.06 -8.86 -25.89
C ARG A 225 -10.33 -8.57 -24.59
N ILE A 226 -9.90 -7.33 -24.42
CA ILE A 226 -9.20 -6.89 -23.21
C ILE A 226 -10.21 -6.37 -22.21
N ILE A 227 -10.09 -6.76 -20.95
CA ILE A 227 -10.89 -6.27 -19.83
C ILE A 227 -9.96 -5.49 -18.91
N ASN A 228 -10.20 -4.19 -18.76
CA ASN A 228 -9.37 -3.31 -17.93
C ASN A 228 -9.57 -3.59 -16.43
N ALA A 229 -8.48 -3.83 -15.72
CA ALA A 229 -8.41 -4.00 -14.28
C ALA A 229 -7.52 -2.93 -13.59
N ASP A 230 -7.49 -1.70 -14.11
CA ASP A 230 -6.89 -0.54 -13.46
C ASP A 230 -7.99 0.40 -12.92
N SER A 231 -7.93 0.71 -11.61
CA SER A 231 -8.99 1.43 -10.91
C SER A 231 -9.11 2.90 -11.28
N MET A 232 -8.11 3.45 -11.96
CA MET A 232 -8.15 4.84 -12.45
C MET A 232 -8.54 4.91 -13.92
N GLN A 233 -8.24 3.90 -14.73
CA GLN A 233 -8.57 3.88 -16.17
C GLN A 233 -10.07 3.66 -16.46
N VAL A 234 -10.86 3.34 -15.45
CA VAL A 234 -12.32 3.23 -15.56
C VAL A 234 -12.99 4.58 -15.85
N TYR A 235 -12.34 5.69 -15.51
CA TYR A 235 -12.96 7.02 -15.58
C TYR A 235 -12.71 7.72 -16.91
N THR A 236 -13.77 8.19 -17.57
CA THR A 236 -13.71 8.92 -18.85
C THR A 236 -12.92 10.22 -18.74
N GLY A 237 -12.12 10.54 -19.76
CA GLY A 237 -11.47 11.84 -19.94
C GLY A 237 -10.17 12.07 -19.16
N MET A 238 -9.76 11.12 -18.31
CA MET A 238 -8.49 11.19 -17.55
C MET A 238 -7.35 10.40 -18.23
N ASP A 239 -7.25 10.46 -19.56
CA ASP A 239 -6.51 9.48 -20.36
C ASP A 239 -4.99 9.52 -20.11
N VAL A 240 -4.42 10.71 -20.13
CA VAL A 240 -2.97 10.94 -20.00
C VAL A 240 -2.50 10.61 -18.56
N ILE A 241 -3.12 11.17 -17.52
CA ILE A 241 -2.73 10.90 -16.11
C ILE A 241 -2.94 9.45 -15.67
N THR A 242 -3.91 8.76 -16.28
CA THR A 242 -4.16 7.33 -15.99
C THR A 242 -3.45 6.40 -16.97
N ASN A 243 -2.68 6.96 -17.91
CA ASN A 243 -1.88 6.24 -18.90
C ASN A 243 -2.71 5.20 -19.66
N LYS A 244 -3.87 5.62 -20.17
CA LYS A 244 -4.66 4.78 -21.06
C LYS A 244 -3.94 4.63 -22.40
N VAL A 245 -4.09 3.47 -23.01
CA VAL A 245 -3.57 3.25 -24.36
C VAL A 245 -4.41 4.08 -25.35
N PRO A 246 -3.78 4.94 -26.18
CA PRO A 246 -4.48 5.69 -27.21
C PRO A 246 -5.22 4.75 -28.18
N LEU A 247 -6.37 5.18 -28.72
CA LEU A 247 -7.19 4.35 -29.62
C LEU A 247 -6.41 3.82 -30.83
N ALA A 248 -5.50 4.62 -31.39
CA ALA A 248 -4.66 4.23 -32.53
C ALA A 248 -3.71 3.06 -32.18
N GLU A 249 -3.22 3.00 -30.95
CA GLU A 249 -2.31 1.96 -30.47
C GLU A 249 -3.04 0.68 -30.02
N ARG A 250 -4.38 0.72 -29.92
CA ARG A 250 -5.19 -0.48 -29.59
C ARG A 250 -5.30 -1.45 -30.76
N CYS A 251 -4.91 -1.06 -31.97
CA CYS A 251 -4.93 -1.90 -33.18
C CYS A 251 -6.28 -2.58 -33.46
N GLY A 252 -7.39 -1.92 -33.12
CA GLY A 252 -8.75 -2.47 -33.26
C GLY A 252 -9.15 -3.48 -32.18
N VAL A 253 -8.27 -3.79 -31.22
CA VAL A 253 -8.60 -4.66 -30.08
C VAL A 253 -9.51 -3.91 -29.11
N GLU A 254 -10.67 -4.51 -28.83
CA GLU A 254 -11.66 -3.92 -27.94
C GLU A 254 -11.19 -3.96 -26.48
N HIS A 255 -11.35 -2.82 -25.79
CA HIS A 255 -11.03 -2.66 -24.37
C HIS A 255 -12.31 -2.38 -23.59
N LEU A 256 -12.74 -3.35 -22.80
CA LEU A 256 -13.92 -3.30 -21.94
C LEU A 256 -13.58 -2.73 -20.56
N LEU A 257 -14.57 -2.15 -19.88
CA LEU A 257 -14.44 -1.54 -18.55
C LEU A 257 -13.35 -0.45 -18.46
N MET A 258 -13.11 0.21 -19.57
CA MET A 258 -12.33 1.44 -19.69
C MET A 258 -13.30 2.55 -20.07
N ASP A 259 -13.11 3.76 -19.53
CA ASP A 259 -13.93 4.94 -19.88
C ASP A 259 -15.44 4.81 -19.61
N TYR A 260 -15.87 3.98 -18.65
CA TYR A 260 -17.29 3.71 -18.39
C TYR A 260 -17.86 4.37 -17.12
N LYS A 261 -17.01 5.05 -16.32
CA LYS A 261 -17.41 5.86 -15.18
C LYS A 261 -17.09 7.33 -15.41
N LYS A 262 -17.89 8.24 -14.88
CA LYS A 262 -17.60 9.68 -14.93
C LYS A 262 -16.79 10.12 -13.71
N PRO A 263 -15.90 11.12 -13.83
CA PRO A 263 -15.28 11.74 -12.67
C PRO A 263 -16.33 12.21 -11.65
N GLY A 264 -16.15 11.90 -10.37
CA GLY A 264 -17.11 12.18 -9.31
C GLY A 264 -18.02 11.01 -8.96
N GLU A 265 -18.12 9.99 -9.82
CA GLU A 265 -18.74 8.72 -9.47
C GLU A 265 -17.77 7.87 -8.64
N GLN A 266 -18.29 7.10 -7.68
CA GLN A 266 -17.51 6.11 -6.95
C GLN A 266 -17.66 4.75 -7.62
N LEU A 267 -16.55 4.03 -7.81
CA LEU A 267 -16.54 2.63 -8.20
C LEU A 267 -15.88 1.80 -7.10
N THR A 268 -16.57 0.75 -6.68
CA THR A 268 -16.10 -0.21 -5.68
C THR A 268 -15.56 -1.49 -6.34
N GLY A 269 -14.78 -2.26 -5.58
CA GLY A 269 -14.28 -3.55 -6.02
C GLY A 269 -15.38 -4.57 -6.37
N PRO A 270 -16.41 -4.77 -5.53
CA PRO A 270 -17.54 -5.65 -5.85
C PRO A 270 -18.26 -5.27 -7.16
N GLU A 271 -18.53 -3.98 -7.37
CA GLU A 271 -19.17 -3.49 -8.61
C GLU A 271 -18.32 -3.82 -9.83
N TRP A 272 -17.01 -3.52 -9.80
CA TRP A 272 -16.13 -3.85 -10.91
C TRP A 272 -16.07 -5.36 -11.18
N ILE A 273 -16.09 -6.21 -10.13
CA ILE A 273 -16.07 -7.66 -10.30
C ILE A 273 -17.35 -8.16 -10.98
N LYS A 274 -18.51 -7.63 -10.60
CA LYS A 274 -19.79 -7.94 -11.25
C LYS A 274 -19.74 -7.58 -12.73
N ASP A 275 -19.29 -6.37 -13.04
CA ASP A 275 -19.17 -5.88 -14.42
C ASP A 275 -18.13 -6.71 -15.22
N ALA A 276 -17.02 -7.09 -14.59
CA ALA A 276 -15.98 -7.92 -15.19
C ALA A 276 -16.47 -9.34 -15.49
N ILE A 277 -17.25 -9.95 -14.59
CA ILE A 277 -17.89 -11.25 -14.84
C ILE A 277 -18.82 -11.15 -16.04
N GLN A 278 -19.67 -10.12 -16.11
CA GLN A 278 -20.56 -9.93 -17.25
C GLN A 278 -19.78 -9.75 -18.57
N ALA A 279 -18.70 -8.98 -18.55
CA ALA A 279 -17.82 -8.78 -19.71
C ALA A 279 -17.11 -10.09 -20.13
N ILE A 280 -16.69 -10.91 -19.17
CA ILE A 280 -16.10 -12.24 -19.43
C ILE A 280 -17.13 -13.16 -20.10
N GLU A 281 -18.35 -13.25 -19.55
CA GLU A 281 -19.39 -14.12 -20.09
C GLU A 281 -19.83 -13.69 -21.51
N ASP A 282 -19.99 -12.38 -21.76
CA ASP A 282 -20.26 -11.86 -23.11
C ASP A 282 -19.11 -12.19 -24.08
N THR A 283 -17.86 -12.04 -23.64
CA THR A 283 -16.68 -12.39 -24.46
C THR A 283 -16.64 -13.88 -24.81
N HIS A 284 -16.90 -14.76 -23.84
CA HIS A 284 -16.99 -16.20 -24.10
C HIS A 284 -18.15 -16.56 -25.01
N SER A 285 -19.31 -15.88 -24.88
CA SER A 285 -20.48 -16.13 -25.73
C SER A 285 -20.23 -15.84 -27.22
N ARG A 286 -19.22 -15.00 -27.51
CA ARG A 286 -18.75 -14.66 -28.85
C ARG A 286 -17.65 -15.58 -29.37
N ASN A 287 -17.32 -16.64 -28.63
CA ASN A 287 -16.17 -17.52 -28.88
C ASN A 287 -14.84 -16.74 -28.90
N GLN A 288 -14.68 -15.78 -27.99
CA GLN A 288 -13.45 -15.02 -27.82
C GLN A 288 -12.82 -15.28 -26.45
N VAL A 289 -11.51 -15.08 -26.35
CA VAL A 289 -10.77 -15.21 -25.09
C VAL A 289 -10.76 -13.88 -24.34
N PRO A 290 -11.24 -13.82 -23.09
CA PRO A 290 -11.09 -12.63 -22.24
C PRO A 290 -9.65 -12.53 -21.72
N ILE A 291 -9.04 -11.36 -21.90
CA ILE A 291 -7.72 -11.02 -21.38
C ILE A 291 -7.87 -9.88 -20.38
N VAL A 292 -7.78 -10.17 -19.08
CA VAL A 292 -7.84 -9.16 -18.01
C VAL A 292 -6.47 -8.52 -17.84
N VAL A 293 -6.37 -7.21 -18.00
CA VAL A 293 -5.11 -6.47 -17.95
C VAL A 293 -5.22 -5.33 -16.94
N GLY A 294 -4.33 -5.27 -15.95
CA GLY A 294 -4.38 -4.15 -15.00
C GLY A 294 -3.38 -4.17 -13.87
N GLY A 295 -3.32 -3.03 -13.17
CA GLY A 295 -2.46 -2.80 -12.00
C GLY A 295 -3.15 -3.05 -10.66
N THR A 296 -4.47 -3.19 -10.63
CA THR A 296 -5.25 -3.33 -9.39
C THR A 296 -5.31 -4.80 -8.98
N SER A 297 -4.20 -5.33 -8.47
CA SER A 297 -4.08 -6.76 -8.12
C SER A 297 -5.11 -7.23 -7.08
N TYR A 298 -5.69 -6.31 -6.29
CA TYR A 298 -6.82 -6.59 -5.41
C TYR A 298 -8.06 -7.06 -6.19
N TRP A 299 -8.45 -6.33 -7.24
CA TRP A 299 -9.59 -6.71 -8.10
C TRP A 299 -9.34 -8.03 -8.82
N ILE A 300 -8.15 -8.18 -9.40
CA ILE A 300 -7.74 -9.41 -10.10
C ILE A 300 -7.82 -10.62 -9.16
N GLN A 301 -7.28 -10.51 -7.93
CA GLN A 301 -7.30 -11.61 -6.98
C GLN A 301 -8.73 -12.06 -6.65
N HIS A 302 -9.66 -11.13 -6.47
CA HIS A 302 -11.05 -11.43 -6.11
C HIS A 302 -11.92 -11.85 -7.30
N LEU A 303 -11.55 -11.45 -8.52
CA LEU A 303 -12.14 -11.99 -9.73
C LEU A 303 -11.79 -13.48 -9.90
N ILE A 304 -10.52 -13.83 -9.67
CA ILE A 304 -10.06 -15.22 -9.73
C ILE A 304 -10.63 -16.03 -8.57
N PHE A 305 -10.53 -15.54 -7.33
CA PHE A 305 -10.91 -16.26 -6.10
C PHE A 305 -12.06 -15.56 -5.36
N PRO A 306 -13.32 -15.93 -5.63
CA PRO A 306 -14.48 -15.25 -5.05
C PRO A 306 -14.63 -15.45 -3.54
N GLU A 307 -14.18 -16.57 -2.99
CA GLU A 307 -14.34 -16.92 -1.57
C GLU A 307 -13.56 -15.99 -0.63
N ARG A 308 -12.68 -15.14 -1.16
CA ARG A 308 -11.89 -14.19 -0.37
C ARG A 308 -12.56 -12.82 -0.17
N MET A 309 -13.74 -12.58 -0.73
CA MET A 309 -14.53 -11.39 -0.42
C MET A 309 -15.55 -11.69 0.67
N ALA A 310 -15.68 -10.80 1.65
CA ALA A 310 -16.90 -10.76 2.46
C ALA A 310 -18.04 -10.35 1.51
N SER A 311 -19.11 -11.14 1.44
CA SER A 311 -20.28 -10.81 0.65
C SER A 311 -20.89 -9.52 1.17
N MET A 312 -20.86 -8.47 0.34
CA MET A 312 -21.63 -7.23 0.57
C MET A 312 -22.91 -7.20 -0.27
N ASP A 313 -23.12 -8.18 -1.16
CA ASP A 313 -24.29 -8.24 -2.04
C ASP A 313 -24.96 -9.63 -2.00
N LYS A 314 -26.06 -9.72 -1.25
CA LYS A 314 -27.21 -10.56 -1.61
C LYS A 314 -28.30 -9.68 -2.24
N SER A 315 -27.93 -8.87 -3.22
CA SER A 315 -28.85 -7.98 -3.95
C SER A 315 -29.05 -8.43 -5.41
N GLY A 316 -28.94 -9.74 -5.69
CA GLY A 316 -28.87 -10.27 -7.05
C GLY A 316 -29.62 -11.57 -7.32
N ASP A 317 -30.58 -11.97 -6.48
CA ASP A 317 -31.54 -13.00 -6.85
C ASP A 317 -32.92 -12.35 -6.95
N ASP A 318 -33.36 -12.12 -8.19
CA ASP A 318 -34.62 -11.47 -8.58
C ASP A 318 -35.77 -12.50 -8.49
N SER A 319 -35.88 -13.15 -7.33
CA SER A 319 -37.03 -13.95 -6.93
C SER A 319 -37.77 -13.19 -5.82
N PRO A 320 -39.04 -12.76 -6.02
CA PRO A 320 -39.77 -11.90 -5.07
C PRO A 320 -40.16 -12.57 -3.74
N GLU A 321 -39.59 -13.73 -3.41
CA GLU A 321 -40.02 -14.58 -2.29
C GLU A 321 -38.89 -14.95 -1.33
N ALA A 322 -37.67 -14.38 -1.47
CA ALA A 322 -36.54 -14.65 -0.59
C ALA A 322 -36.09 -13.44 0.27
N GLU A 323 -36.91 -12.40 0.39
CA GLU A 323 -36.74 -11.40 1.45
C GLU A 323 -37.27 -11.99 2.76
N VAL A 324 -36.39 -12.08 3.77
CA VAL A 324 -36.61 -12.62 5.13
C VAL A 324 -36.43 -14.13 5.28
N SER A 325 -35.21 -14.62 5.56
CA SER A 325 -35.09 -15.89 6.32
C SER A 325 -33.74 -16.30 6.93
N THR A 326 -32.64 -15.54 6.85
CA THR A 326 -31.47 -15.88 7.70
C THR A 326 -31.63 -15.21 9.05
N PRO A 327 -32.03 -15.95 10.11
CA PRO A 327 -32.00 -15.39 11.46
C PRO A 327 -30.58 -14.95 11.78
N PRO A 328 -30.40 -13.88 12.58
CA PRO A 328 -29.07 -13.48 12.99
C PRO A 328 -28.36 -14.66 13.67
N SER A 329 -27.05 -14.78 13.50
CA SER A 329 -26.32 -15.85 14.18
C SER A 329 -26.59 -15.79 15.68
N THR A 330 -26.67 -16.95 16.33
CA THR A 330 -26.88 -17.02 17.79
C THR A 330 -25.79 -16.23 18.52
N ALA A 331 -24.56 -16.23 17.99
CA ALA A 331 -23.47 -15.40 18.45
C ALA A 331 -23.78 -13.90 18.37
N LEU A 332 -24.24 -13.40 17.21
CA LEU A 332 -24.60 -11.99 17.07
C LEU A 332 -25.79 -11.61 17.96
N MET A 333 -26.83 -12.45 18.05
CA MET A 333 -27.99 -12.16 18.90
C MET A 333 -27.61 -12.03 20.38
N ASN A 334 -26.76 -12.93 20.87
CA ASN A 334 -26.28 -12.89 22.25
C ASN A 334 -25.49 -11.61 22.53
N VAL A 335 -24.63 -11.19 21.59
CA VAL A 335 -23.82 -9.98 21.76
C VAL A 335 -24.67 -8.72 21.68
N LEU A 336 -25.62 -8.64 20.73
CA LEU A 336 -26.56 -7.53 20.62
C LEU A 336 -27.44 -7.37 21.87
N ALA A 337 -27.86 -8.47 22.49
CA ALA A 337 -28.64 -8.42 23.74
C ALA A 337 -27.84 -7.87 24.93
N SER A 338 -26.50 -7.98 24.89
CA SER A 338 -25.59 -7.49 25.92
C SER A 338 -25.01 -6.10 25.63
N LEU A 339 -25.36 -5.49 24.50
CA LEU A 339 -24.76 -4.24 24.04
C LEU A 339 -25.28 -3.04 24.86
N PRO A 340 -24.41 -2.09 25.26
CA PRO A 340 -24.84 -0.83 25.86
C PRO A 340 -25.85 -0.07 24.94
N PRO A 341 -26.89 0.59 25.49
CA PRO A 341 -27.91 1.27 24.69
C PRO A 341 -27.36 2.29 23.69
N GLU A 342 -26.31 3.02 24.06
CA GLU A 342 -25.62 3.99 23.20
C GLU A 342 -24.96 3.33 21.98
N LEU A 343 -24.27 2.21 22.20
CA LEU A 343 -23.62 1.45 21.12
C LEU A 343 -24.66 0.75 20.23
N LEU A 344 -25.78 0.31 20.80
CA LEU A 344 -26.87 -0.29 20.03
C LEU A 344 -27.52 0.76 19.12
N SER A 345 -27.74 1.97 19.64
CA SER A 345 -28.20 3.11 18.83
C SER A 345 -27.22 3.44 17.70
N LEU A 346 -25.91 3.45 17.98
CA LEU A 346 -24.87 3.67 16.98
C LEU A 346 -24.84 2.55 15.92
N PHE A 347 -25.01 1.29 16.30
CA PHE A 347 -25.07 0.16 15.37
C PHE A 347 -26.28 0.25 14.44
N ASN A 348 -27.44 0.67 14.95
CA ASN A 348 -28.63 0.87 14.15
C ASN A 348 -28.52 2.08 13.22
N ASN A 349 -27.71 3.07 13.58
CA ASN A 349 -27.54 4.33 12.86
C ASN A 349 -26.06 4.58 12.49
N LEU A 350 -25.44 3.64 11.79
CA LEU A 350 -24.05 3.80 11.33
C LEU A 350 -23.93 4.97 10.35
N PRO A 351 -22.83 5.74 10.39
CA PRO A 351 -22.64 6.87 9.48
C PRO A 351 -22.47 6.40 8.03
N GLU A 352 -22.93 7.21 7.07
CA GLU A 352 -22.77 6.94 5.63
C GLU A 352 -21.32 6.99 5.16
N GLN A 353 -20.49 7.80 5.82
CA GLN A 353 -19.05 7.91 5.54
C GLN A 353 -18.25 7.72 6.81
N ALA A 354 -17.07 7.13 6.66
CA ALA A 354 -16.19 6.95 7.81
C ALA A 354 -15.58 8.30 8.24
N PRO A 355 -15.60 8.62 9.55
CA PRO A 355 -14.96 9.83 10.05
C PRO A 355 -13.46 9.80 9.80
N THR A 356 -12.87 10.97 9.53
CA THR A 356 -11.41 11.12 9.64
C THR A 356 -11.06 11.19 11.12
N ALA A 357 -10.17 10.34 11.60
CA ALA A 357 -9.84 10.28 13.03
C ALA A 357 -9.23 11.56 13.61
N ASP A 358 -8.73 12.46 12.76
CA ASP A 358 -8.25 13.79 13.15
C ASP A 358 -9.37 14.84 13.19
N GLN A 359 -10.46 14.64 12.43
CA GLN A 359 -11.63 15.53 12.41
C GLN A 359 -12.65 15.15 13.49
N ASP A 360 -12.90 13.85 13.66
CA ASP A 360 -13.81 13.31 14.67
C ASP A 360 -13.21 12.06 15.34
N PRO A 361 -12.32 12.26 16.34
CA PRO A 361 -11.74 11.17 17.10
C PRO A 361 -12.79 10.39 17.89
N GLN A 362 -13.78 11.08 18.45
CA GLN A 362 -14.76 10.48 19.37
C GLN A 362 -15.68 9.49 18.65
N LEU A 363 -16.16 9.83 17.45
CA LEU A 363 -16.93 8.89 16.62
C LEU A 363 -16.06 7.74 16.14
N SER A 364 -14.82 8.00 15.71
CA SER A 364 -13.88 6.95 15.28
C SER A 364 -13.63 5.91 16.38
N LEU A 365 -13.45 6.39 17.61
CA LEU A 365 -13.32 5.56 18.81
C LEU A 365 -14.59 4.81 19.15
N SER A 366 -15.75 5.47 19.06
CA SER A 366 -17.05 4.85 19.36
C SER A 366 -17.37 3.72 18.37
N LEU A 367 -17.04 3.90 17.09
CA LEU A 367 -17.14 2.84 16.07
C LEU A 367 -16.18 1.68 16.37
N HIS A 368 -14.94 1.97 16.81
CA HIS A 368 -14.00 0.92 17.17
C HIS A 368 -14.44 0.16 18.44
N LYS A 369 -14.94 0.87 19.46
CA LYS A 369 -15.54 0.29 20.67
C LYS A 369 -16.74 -0.59 20.31
N LEU A 370 -17.62 -0.11 19.42
CA LEU A 370 -18.75 -0.90 18.92
C LEU A 370 -18.25 -2.20 18.27
N LEU A 371 -17.27 -2.12 17.38
CA LEU A 371 -16.68 -3.30 16.74
C LEU A 371 -16.01 -4.23 17.77
N ALA A 372 -15.38 -3.69 18.81
CA ALA A 372 -14.75 -4.48 19.86
C ALA A 372 -15.76 -5.23 20.75
N HIS A 373 -16.95 -4.68 20.96
CA HIS A 373 -18.03 -5.38 21.65
C HIS A 373 -18.67 -6.44 20.75
N LEU A 374 -18.93 -6.11 19.48
CA LEU A 374 -19.54 -7.03 18.52
C LEU A 374 -18.62 -8.19 18.16
N ASP A 375 -17.39 -7.89 17.77
CA ASP A 375 -16.41 -8.84 17.27
C ASP A 375 -14.99 -8.52 17.79
N PRO A 376 -14.65 -9.00 19.01
CA PRO A 376 -13.34 -8.77 19.61
C PRO A 376 -12.18 -9.26 18.75
N VAL A 377 -12.36 -10.35 18.02
CA VAL A 377 -11.29 -10.97 17.20
C VAL A 377 -10.94 -10.07 16.02
N VAL A 378 -11.95 -9.52 15.34
CA VAL A 378 -11.74 -8.63 14.18
C VAL A 378 -11.33 -7.23 14.62
N SER A 379 -11.88 -6.71 15.72
CA SER A 379 -11.52 -5.38 16.22
C SER A 379 -10.03 -5.22 16.53
N GLN A 380 -9.39 -6.27 17.05
CA GLN A 380 -7.95 -6.30 17.37
C GLN A 380 -7.08 -6.17 16.12
N ARG A 381 -7.60 -6.44 14.92
CA ARG A 381 -6.81 -6.28 13.68
C ARG A 381 -6.64 -4.81 13.30
N TRP A 382 -7.60 -3.96 13.66
CA TRP A 382 -7.70 -2.60 13.16
C TRP A 382 -7.35 -1.58 14.24
N HIS A 383 -6.63 -0.53 13.84
CA HIS A 383 -6.48 0.62 14.71
C HIS A 383 -7.80 1.41 14.72
N TRP A 384 -8.16 2.06 15.82
CA TRP A 384 -9.38 2.89 15.87
C TRP A 384 -9.36 4.04 14.85
N ARG A 385 -8.16 4.51 14.49
CA ARG A 385 -7.93 5.48 13.40
C ARG A 385 -8.14 4.91 11.99
N ASP A 386 -8.23 3.59 11.82
CA ASP A 386 -8.63 2.96 10.55
C ASP A 386 -10.16 3.02 10.36
N SER A 387 -10.77 4.19 10.59
CA SER A 387 -12.23 4.36 10.69
C SER A 387 -12.98 3.79 9.48
N ARG A 388 -12.41 3.87 8.28
CA ARG A 388 -12.96 3.23 7.06
C ARG A 388 -13.08 1.72 7.20
N LYS A 389 -12.04 1.05 7.68
CA LYS A 389 -12.00 -0.41 7.82
C LYS A 389 -12.89 -0.86 8.98
N VAL A 390 -12.89 -0.11 10.08
CA VAL A 390 -13.78 -0.36 11.22
C VAL A 390 -15.24 -0.29 10.77
N LEU A 391 -15.64 0.82 10.14
CA LEU A 391 -17.00 1.00 9.62
C LEU A 391 -17.39 -0.08 8.59
N THR A 392 -16.47 -0.46 7.71
CA THR A 392 -16.69 -1.55 6.74
C THR A 392 -17.03 -2.87 7.44
N ASN A 393 -16.30 -3.22 8.52
CA ASN A 393 -16.60 -4.46 9.26
C ASN A 393 -17.93 -4.38 10.02
N LEU A 394 -18.27 -3.21 10.56
CA LEU A 394 -19.58 -3.00 11.19
C LEU A 394 -20.74 -3.16 10.19
N ARG A 395 -20.60 -2.64 8.98
CA ARG A 395 -21.58 -2.83 7.90
C ARG A 395 -21.71 -4.29 7.49
N ILE A 396 -20.59 -4.99 7.34
CA ILE A 396 -20.60 -6.44 7.07
C ILE A 396 -21.43 -7.18 8.13
N ILE A 397 -21.27 -6.83 9.41
CA ILE A 397 -22.03 -7.45 10.51
C ILE A 397 -23.53 -7.10 10.41
N GLN A 398 -23.86 -5.84 10.12
CA GLN A 398 -25.24 -5.36 10.00
C GLN A 398 -25.98 -6.01 8.81
N GLU A 399 -25.33 -6.06 7.65
CA GLU A 399 -25.89 -6.57 6.39
C GLU A 399 -26.00 -8.10 6.42
N ASN A 400 -24.94 -8.81 6.82
CA ASN A 400 -24.92 -10.27 6.80
C ASN A 400 -25.62 -10.88 8.03
N ARG A 401 -25.93 -10.08 9.06
CA ARG A 401 -26.48 -10.51 10.36
C ARG A 401 -25.64 -11.59 11.05
N ARG A 402 -24.33 -11.52 10.88
CA ARG A 402 -23.33 -12.47 11.42
C ARG A 402 -22.06 -11.72 11.80
N LEU A 403 -21.27 -12.26 12.72
CA LEU A 403 -19.98 -11.66 13.08
C LEU A 403 -19.00 -11.79 11.92
N ALA A 404 -18.13 -10.79 11.73
CA ALA A 404 -17.14 -10.80 10.66
C ALA A 404 -16.12 -11.94 10.84
N SER A 405 -15.80 -12.31 12.08
CA SER A 405 -14.97 -13.46 12.46
C SER A 405 -15.61 -14.79 12.11
N GLU A 406 -16.94 -14.95 12.25
CA GLU A 406 -17.66 -16.15 11.81
C GLU A 406 -17.51 -16.33 10.29
N ILE A 407 -17.66 -15.23 9.52
CA ILE A 407 -17.48 -15.24 8.06
C ILE A 407 -16.04 -15.61 7.69
N ILE A 408 -15.05 -15.01 8.36
CA ILE A 408 -13.62 -15.31 8.13
C ILE A 408 -13.32 -16.78 8.46
N GLN A 409 -13.93 -17.33 9.51
CA GLN A 409 -13.74 -18.72 9.91
C GLN A 409 -14.36 -19.69 8.90
N GLU A 410 -15.53 -19.40 8.36
CA GLU A 410 -16.08 -20.21 7.26
C GLU A 410 -15.20 -20.13 6.01
N GLN A 411 -14.74 -18.93 5.65
CA GLN A 411 -13.83 -18.75 4.52
C GLN A 411 -12.50 -19.49 4.71
N SER A 412 -12.02 -19.68 5.94
CA SER A 412 -10.82 -20.48 6.20
C SER A 412 -11.00 -21.98 5.96
N GLN A 413 -12.23 -22.48 6.08
CA GLN A 413 -12.55 -23.89 5.84
C GLN A 413 -12.77 -24.18 4.35
N LEU A 414 -12.93 -23.14 3.54
CA LEU A 414 -13.08 -23.26 2.10
C LEU A 414 -11.70 -23.24 1.44
N THR A 415 -11.38 -24.31 0.71
CA THR A 415 -10.33 -24.25 -0.32
C THR A 415 -10.73 -23.17 -1.34
N PRO A 416 -9.90 -22.14 -1.57
CA PRO A 416 -10.17 -21.15 -2.62
C PRO A 416 -10.27 -21.85 -3.97
N LYS A 417 -11.35 -21.64 -4.71
CA LYS A 417 -11.51 -22.23 -6.05
C LYS A 417 -11.49 -21.13 -7.10
N PRO A 418 -10.67 -21.25 -8.15
CA PRO A 418 -10.66 -20.25 -9.18
C PRO A 418 -11.99 -20.30 -9.95
N ARG A 419 -12.59 -19.13 -10.21
CA ARG A 419 -13.85 -18.99 -10.94
C ARG A 419 -13.76 -19.49 -12.39
N TYR A 420 -12.58 -19.37 -12.98
CA TYR A 420 -12.27 -19.73 -14.36
C TYR A 420 -10.94 -20.51 -14.40
N ARG A 421 -10.73 -21.33 -15.43
CA ARG A 421 -9.39 -21.86 -15.70
C ARG A 421 -8.52 -20.70 -16.14
N THR A 422 -7.57 -20.33 -15.30
CA THR A 422 -6.92 -19.02 -15.39
C THR A 422 -5.43 -19.15 -15.64
N LEU A 423 -4.94 -18.57 -16.74
CA LEU A 423 -3.51 -18.37 -16.98
C LEU A 423 -3.11 -16.99 -16.48
N CYS A 424 -2.15 -16.92 -15.55
CA CYS A 424 -1.71 -15.65 -14.97
C CYS A 424 -0.29 -15.30 -15.42
N PHE A 425 -0.14 -14.22 -16.17
CA PHE A 425 1.14 -13.59 -16.44
C PHE A 425 1.41 -12.47 -15.44
N TRP A 426 2.62 -12.49 -14.88
CA TRP A 426 3.18 -11.39 -14.10
C TRP A 426 4.32 -10.76 -14.89
N LEU A 427 4.09 -9.57 -15.42
CA LEU A 427 5.15 -8.78 -16.05
C LEU A 427 5.94 -8.08 -14.96
N TYR A 428 7.24 -8.34 -14.96
CA TYR A 428 8.16 -7.85 -13.94
C TYR A 428 9.36 -7.18 -14.61
N ALA A 429 9.81 -6.08 -14.00
CA ALA A 429 11.08 -5.45 -14.33
C ALA A 429 11.84 -5.17 -13.04
N LYS A 430 13.17 -5.33 -13.08
CA LYS A 430 14.00 -5.05 -11.91
C LYS A 430 13.90 -3.58 -11.48
N PRO A 431 13.91 -3.26 -10.16
CA PRO A 431 13.63 -1.90 -9.67
C PRO A 431 14.62 -0.82 -10.13
N ASP A 432 15.88 -1.19 -10.34
CA ASP A 432 16.95 -0.34 -10.85
C ASP A 432 16.67 0.15 -12.28
N VAL A 433 16.09 -0.71 -13.12
CA VAL A 433 15.72 -0.35 -14.50
C VAL A 433 14.32 0.27 -14.58
N LEU A 434 13.40 -0.20 -13.73
CA LEU A 434 12.02 0.28 -13.74
C LEU A 434 11.89 1.72 -13.26
N LYS A 435 12.63 2.14 -12.22
CA LYS A 435 12.47 3.49 -11.64
C LYS A 435 12.75 4.61 -12.66
N PRO A 436 13.87 4.61 -13.40
CA PRO A 436 14.11 5.63 -14.43
C PRO A 436 13.00 5.69 -15.47
N ARG A 437 12.49 4.53 -15.93
CA ARG A 437 11.38 4.47 -16.89
C ARG A 437 10.09 5.08 -16.35
N LEU A 438 9.83 4.91 -15.05
CA LEU A 438 8.66 5.52 -14.42
C LEU A 438 8.81 7.04 -14.33
N ASP A 439 10.01 7.53 -14.09
CA ASP A 439 10.29 8.95 -13.97
C ASP A 439 10.18 9.63 -15.35
N GLU A 440 10.82 9.06 -16.37
CA GLU A 440 10.73 9.51 -17.77
C GLU A 440 9.28 9.52 -18.27
N ARG A 441 8.48 8.50 -17.90
CA ARG A 441 7.06 8.47 -18.24
C ARG A 441 6.28 9.61 -17.59
N VAL A 442 6.59 9.95 -16.33
CA VAL A 442 5.95 11.10 -15.67
C VAL A 442 6.35 12.38 -16.39
N ASP A 443 7.60 12.52 -16.81
CA ASP A 443 8.06 13.68 -17.57
C ASP A 443 7.30 13.82 -18.90
N GLN A 444 7.17 12.76 -19.70
CA GLN A 444 6.37 12.75 -20.94
C GLN A 444 4.90 13.11 -20.70
N MET A 445 4.31 12.54 -19.64
CA MET A 445 2.92 12.82 -19.29
C MET A 445 2.71 14.29 -18.88
N ILE A 446 3.72 14.94 -18.28
CA ILE A 446 3.68 16.36 -17.94
C ILE A 446 3.82 17.24 -19.19
N GLU A 447 4.68 16.85 -20.15
CA GLU A 447 4.79 17.54 -21.45
C GLU A 447 3.44 17.56 -22.19
N GLU A 448 2.72 16.43 -22.21
CA GLU A 448 1.38 16.34 -22.80
C GLU A 448 0.32 17.17 -22.05
N PHE A 449 0.53 17.44 -20.76
CA PHE A 449 -0.35 18.26 -19.93
C PHE A 449 0.01 19.76 -19.91
N HIS A 450 1.10 20.16 -20.58
CA HIS A 450 1.66 21.51 -20.48
C HIS A 450 0.62 22.59 -20.74
N ASP A 451 -0.23 22.43 -21.76
CA ASP A 451 -1.27 23.40 -22.13
C ASP A 451 -2.38 23.54 -21.06
N TYR A 452 -2.70 22.46 -20.34
CA TYR A 452 -3.66 22.47 -19.23
C TYR A 452 -3.05 23.06 -17.94
N LEU A 453 -1.75 22.84 -17.72
CA LEU A 453 -1.02 23.32 -16.54
C LEU A 453 -0.59 24.79 -16.66
N ALA A 454 -0.37 25.27 -17.88
CA ALA A 454 -0.05 26.68 -18.19
C ALA A 454 -1.19 27.65 -17.85
N ALA A 455 -2.41 27.15 -17.60
CA ALA A 455 -3.53 27.92 -17.09
C ALA A 455 -3.46 28.18 -15.55
N SER A 456 -2.45 27.63 -14.85
CA SER A 456 -2.31 27.75 -13.39
C SER A 456 -1.34 28.87 -12.97
N VAL A 457 -1.71 29.62 -11.92
CA VAL A 457 -0.96 30.76 -11.34
C VAL A 457 0.18 30.28 -10.41
N ALA A 458 0.61 29.02 -10.51
CA ALA A 458 1.59 28.43 -9.60
C ALA A 458 3.02 28.84 -9.97
N SER A 459 3.88 29.01 -8.96
CA SER A 459 5.31 29.26 -9.21
C SER A 459 5.98 28.03 -9.84
N GLU A 460 7.00 28.26 -10.66
CA GLU A 460 7.81 27.21 -11.29
C GLU A 460 8.38 26.22 -10.25
N GLU A 461 8.71 26.71 -9.06
CA GLU A 461 9.19 25.88 -7.94
C GLU A 461 8.12 24.92 -7.40
N ALA A 462 6.88 25.42 -7.22
CA ALA A 462 5.78 24.58 -6.74
C ALA A 462 5.41 23.51 -7.76
N PHE A 463 5.50 23.85 -9.05
CA PHE A 463 5.30 22.91 -10.14
C PHE A 463 6.34 21.79 -10.13
N ARG A 464 7.63 22.14 -10.05
CA ARG A 464 8.73 21.18 -9.97
C ARG A 464 8.58 20.23 -8.78
N LEU A 465 8.22 20.75 -7.60
CA LEU A 465 7.99 19.94 -6.40
C LEU A 465 6.82 18.95 -6.60
N ALA A 466 5.74 19.40 -7.24
CA ALA A 466 4.58 18.53 -7.52
C ALA A 466 4.95 17.38 -8.46
N VAL A 467 5.74 17.64 -9.51
CA VAL A 467 6.24 16.61 -10.43
C VAL A 467 7.09 15.57 -9.69
N GLU A 468 8.00 16.00 -8.82
CA GLU A 468 8.82 15.09 -8.02
C GLU A 468 7.99 14.24 -7.04
N GLN A 469 6.96 14.83 -6.41
CA GLN A 469 6.02 14.08 -5.58
C GLN A 469 5.23 13.05 -6.41
N MET A 470 4.86 13.39 -7.65
CA MET A 470 4.20 12.46 -8.55
C MET A 470 5.10 11.29 -8.94
N LYS A 471 6.38 11.54 -9.25
CA LYS A 471 7.38 10.48 -9.49
C LYS A 471 7.54 9.57 -8.25
N LEU A 472 7.70 10.17 -7.07
CA LEU A 472 7.76 9.43 -5.80
C LEU A 472 6.52 8.56 -5.56
N GLY A 473 5.32 9.13 -5.74
CA GLY A 473 4.05 8.44 -5.63
C GLY A 473 3.95 7.25 -6.58
N THR A 474 4.38 7.43 -7.83
CA THR A 474 4.40 6.40 -8.88
C THR A 474 5.35 5.25 -8.53
N ARG A 475 6.57 5.55 -8.07
CA ARG A 475 7.53 4.53 -7.60
C ARG A 475 7.00 3.75 -6.39
N ARG A 476 6.36 4.44 -5.43
CA ARG A 476 5.73 3.81 -4.26
C ARG A 476 4.57 2.90 -4.67
N TYR A 477 3.77 3.31 -5.64
CA TYR A 477 2.69 2.50 -6.19
C TYR A 477 3.24 1.21 -6.83
N ALA A 478 4.24 1.30 -7.71
CA ALA A 478 4.89 0.13 -8.30
C ALA A 478 5.43 -0.85 -7.24
N LYS A 479 6.10 -0.34 -6.19
CA LYS A 479 6.57 -1.16 -5.07
C LYS A 479 5.42 -1.87 -4.34
N ARG A 480 4.29 -1.18 -4.10
CA ARG A 480 3.10 -1.77 -3.46
C ARG A 480 2.49 -2.88 -4.31
N GLN A 481 2.47 -2.73 -5.64
CA GLN A 481 1.96 -3.75 -6.56
C GLN A 481 2.79 -5.04 -6.48
N VAL A 482 4.13 -4.96 -6.55
CA VAL A 482 5.01 -6.13 -6.36
C VAL A 482 4.78 -6.78 -5.00
N ALA A 483 4.70 -5.97 -3.94
CA ALA A 483 4.45 -6.47 -2.59
C ALA A 483 3.10 -7.18 -2.48
N TRP A 484 2.05 -6.68 -3.14
CA TRP A 484 0.75 -7.33 -3.18
C TRP A 484 0.81 -8.67 -3.90
N ILE A 485 1.36 -8.71 -5.12
CA ILE A 485 1.47 -9.94 -5.91
C ILE A 485 2.21 -11.02 -5.11
N ARG A 486 3.38 -10.67 -4.53
CA ARG A 486 4.20 -11.63 -3.76
C ARG A 486 3.56 -12.10 -2.46
N ASN A 487 2.87 -11.21 -1.74
CA ASN A 487 2.46 -11.49 -0.35
C ASN A 487 0.96 -11.78 -0.20
N LYS A 488 0.16 -11.58 -1.25
CA LYS A 488 -1.29 -11.74 -1.24
C LYS A 488 -1.77 -12.65 -2.37
N LEU A 489 -1.40 -12.39 -3.63
CA LEU A 489 -1.88 -13.19 -4.76
C LEU A 489 -1.18 -14.55 -4.86
N LEU A 490 0.16 -14.57 -4.97
CA LEU A 490 0.94 -15.79 -5.16
C LEU A 490 0.73 -16.84 -4.06
N PRO A 491 0.65 -16.49 -2.77
CA PRO A 491 0.39 -17.49 -1.74
C PRO A 491 -0.92 -18.25 -1.98
N VAL A 492 -1.98 -17.58 -2.44
CA VAL A 492 -3.28 -18.21 -2.74
C VAL A 492 -3.18 -19.11 -3.95
N VAL A 493 -2.56 -18.61 -5.02
CA VAL A 493 -2.30 -19.38 -6.24
C VAL A 493 -1.51 -20.66 -5.94
N ASN A 494 -0.44 -20.53 -5.14
CA ASN A 494 0.42 -21.66 -4.78
C ASN A 494 -0.34 -22.70 -3.94
N ALA A 495 -1.17 -22.28 -2.99
CA ALA A 495 -1.98 -23.19 -2.20
C ALA A 495 -2.95 -24.00 -3.08
N VAL A 496 -3.66 -23.31 -3.99
CA VAL A 496 -4.61 -23.97 -4.91
C VAL A 496 -3.91 -24.91 -5.90
N ASN A 497 -2.74 -24.51 -6.42
CA ASN A 497 -1.98 -25.36 -7.33
C ASN A 497 -1.39 -26.58 -6.62
N ALA A 498 -0.93 -26.44 -5.37
CA ALA A 498 -0.41 -27.56 -4.58
C ALA A 498 -1.50 -28.61 -4.31
N GLU A 499 -2.71 -28.18 -3.91
CA GLU A 499 -3.83 -29.10 -3.69
C GLU A 499 -4.23 -29.89 -4.97
N SER A 500 -4.14 -29.26 -6.14
CA SER A 500 -4.39 -29.94 -7.43
C SER A 500 -3.30 -30.96 -7.78
N GLN A 501 -2.03 -30.61 -7.51
CA GLN A 501 -0.88 -31.45 -7.80
C GLN A 501 -0.79 -32.68 -6.87
N ASP A 502 -1.20 -32.56 -5.61
CA ASP A 502 -1.31 -33.70 -4.68
C ASP A 502 -2.32 -34.76 -5.18
N GLY A 503 -3.31 -34.34 -5.98
CA GLY A 503 -4.23 -35.22 -6.68
C GLY A 503 -3.72 -35.77 -8.02
N GLY A 504 -2.47 -35.49 -8.40
CA GLY A 504 -1.88 -35.84 -9.69
C GLY A 504 -2.35 -34.98 -10.87
N GLY A 505 -3.02 -33.86 -10.60
CA GLY A 505 -3.56 -32.95 -11.60
C GLY A 505 -2.61 -31.84 -12.04
N GLU A 506 -2.94 -31.19 -13.15
CA GLU A 506 -2.25 -29.97 -13.61
C GLU A 506 -2.53 -28.78 -12.67
N PRO A 507 -1.64 -27.77 -12.61
CA PRO A 507 -1.90 -26.55 -11.86
C PRO A 507 -3.17 -25.85 -12.39
N VAL A 508 -4.06 -25.44 -11.48
CA VAL A 508 -5.36 -24.85 -11.82
C VAL A 508 -5.22 -23.38 -12.24
N VAL A 509 -4.24 -22.68 -11.66
CA VAL A 509 -3.89 -21.29 -11.99
C VAL A 509 -2.40 -21.21 -12.30
N PRO A 510 -1.94 -21.73 -13.46
CA PRO A 510 -0.55 -21.64 -13.86
C PRO A 510 -0.13 -20.16 -13.92
N THR A 511 0.96 -19.83 -13.23
CA THR A 511 1.44 -18.45 -13.10
C THR A 511 2.87 -18.32 -13.57
N TYR A 512 3.09 -17.44 -14.54
CA TYR A 512 4.37 -17.22 -15.20
C TYR A 512 4.84 -15.78 -15.01
N LEU A 513 6.13 -15.61 -14.73
CA LEU A 513 6.76 -14.30 -14.73
C LEU A 513 7.43 -14.06 -16.07
N LEU A 514 7.06 -12.97 -16.74
CA LEU A 514 7.70 -12.51 -17.98
C LEU A 514 8.63 -11.34 -17.64
N ASP A 515 9.91 -11.49 -17.97
CA ASP A 515 10.94 -10.52 -17.62
C ASP A 515 10.99 -9.38 -18.65
N ALA A 516 10.36 -8.25 -18.28
CA ALA A 516 10.31 -7.01 -19.04
C ALA A 516 11.41 -6.02 -18.60
N THR A 517 12.47 -6.51 -17.94
CA THR A 517 13.60 -5.65 -17.52
C THR A 517 14.29 -5.01 -18.71
N GLU A 518 14.39 -5.68 -19.86
CA GLU A 518 14.96 -5.11 -21.09
C GLU A 518 13.85 -4.90 -22.14
N LEU A 519 13.91 -3.78 -22.87
CA LEU A 519 12.98 -3.43 -23.94
C LEU A 519 13.63 -3.66 -25.32
N GLY A 520 12.91 -3.38 -26.40
CA GLY A 520 13.43 -3.56 -27.77
C GLY A 520 13.36 -5.01 -28.21
N ASP A 521 14.44 -5.56 -28.77
CA ASP A 521 14.46 -6.94 -29.25
C ASP A 521 14.32 -7.97 -28.12
N ALA A 522 14.83 -7.65 -26.93
CA ALA A 522 14.66 -8.48 -25.74
C ALA A 522 13.18 -8.62 -25.32
N TRP A 523 12.32 -7.63 -25.61
CA TRP A 523 10.87 -7.75 -25.38
C TRP A 523 10.26 -8.87 -26.23
N LYS A 524 10.68 -8.97 -27.50
CA LYS A 524 10.15 -9.96 -28.44
C LYS A 524 10.45 -11.38 -27.95
N THR A 525 11.66 -11.61 -27.44
CA THR A 525 12.10 -12.93 -26.97
C THR A 525 11.60 -13.24 -25.56
N ASN A 526 11.75 -12.31 -24.62
CA ASN A 526 11.58 -12.59 -23.18
C ASN A 526 10.13 -12.40 -22.69
N VAL A 527 9.30 -11.69 -23.47
CA VAL A 527 7.92 -11.37 -23.09
C VAL A 527 6.95 -11.86 -24.16
N HIS A 528 7.03 -11.34 -25.39
CA HIS A 528 6.03 -11.60 -26.42
C HIS A 528 6.01 -13.06 -26.88
N ALA A 529 7.14 -13.63 -27.32
CA ALA A 529 7.22 -14.99 -27.83
C ALA A 529 6.82 -16.01 -26.77
N ILE A 530 7.42 -15.92 -25.57
CA ILE A 530 7.11 -16.79 -24.43
C ILE A 530 5.63 -16.66 -24.02
N GLY A 531 5.12 -15.42 -23.90
CA GLY A 531 3.73 -15.17 -23.56
C GLY A 531 2.76 -15.77 -24.59
N ASN A 532 3.06 -15.63 -25.88
CA ASN A 532 2.25 -16.18 -26.97
C ASN A 532 2.28 -17.72 -26.99
N ASP A 533 3.46 -18.32 -26.83
CA ASP A 533 3.63 -19.77 -26.81
C ASP A 533 2.87 -20.40 -25.64
N ILE A 534 3.06 -19.88 -24.42
CA ILE A 534 2.36 -20.36 -23.22
C ILE A 534 0.84 -20.12 -23.34
N SER A 535 0.41 -18.99 -23.90
CA SER A 535 -1.02 -18.72 -24.11
C SER A 535 -1.64 -19.71 -25.09
N ARG A 536 -0.95 -20.02 -26.19
CA ARG A 536 -1.39 -21.03 -27.16
C ARG A 536 -1.49 -22.40 -26.49
N ASP A 537 -0.42 -22.85 -25.84
CA ASP A 537 -0.34 -24.17 -25.24
C ASP A 537 -1.41 -24.34 -24.14
N PHE A 538 -1.67 -23.27 -23.36
CA PHE A 538 -2.73 -23.25 -22.35
C PHE A 538 -4.13 -23.41 -22.96
N LEU A 539 -4.43 -22.67 -24.04
CA LEU A 539 -5.73 -22.73 -24.71
C LEU A 539 -5.94 -24.08 -25.41
N GLU A 540 -4.88 -24.68 -25.94
CA GLU A 540 -4.91 -25.99 -26.60
C GLU A 540 -4.91 -27.16 -25.59
N GLY A 541 -4.64 -26.91 -24.30
CA GLY A 541 -4.56 -27.95 -23.28
C GLY A 541 -3.30 -28.80 -23.41
N VAL A 542 -2.23 -28.23 -23.96
CA VAL A 542 -0.90 -28.85 -24.05
C VAL A 542 -0.16 -28.63 -22.74
N ALA A 543 0.69 -29.59 -22.37
CA ALA A 543 1.50 -29.52 -21.16
C ALA A 543 2.36 -28.25 -21.16
N LEU A 544 2.24 -27.47 -20.09
CA LEU A 544 2.91 -26.18 -19.96
C LEU A 544 4.33 -26.31 -19.39
N PRO A 545 5.28 -25.43 -19.78
CA PRO A 545 6.64 -25.45 -19.26
C PRO A 545 6.70 -25.10 -17.77
N ASN A 546 7.78 -25.49 -17.08
CA ASN A 546 7.98 -25.13 -15.68
C ASN A 546 8.13 -23.60 -15.51
N PRO A 547 7.29 -22.93 -14.69
CA PRO A 547 7.39 -21.48 -14.50
C PRO A 547 8.72 -20.98 -13.93
N LEU A 548 9.38 -21.78 -13.09
CA LEU A 548 10.63 -21.38 -12.41
C LEU A 548 11.84 -21.37 -13.34
N THR A 549 11.77 -22.07 -14.48
CA THR A 549 12.89 -22.20 -15.42
C THR A 549 12.89 -21.16 -16.52
N LEU A 550 11.87 -20.29 -16.59
CA LEU A 550 11.77 -19.28 -17.66
C LEU A 550 12.84 -18.19 -17.57
N SER A 551 13.22 -17.77 -16.36
CA SER A 551 14.26 -16.77 -16.13
C SER A 551 14.75 -16.79 -14.69
N GLN A 552 15.91 -16.17 -14.43
CA GLN A 552 16.39 -15.96 -13.06
C GLN A 552 15.37 -15.17 -12.22
N ALA A 553 14.76 -14.13 -12.80
CA ALA A 553 13.73 -13.35 -12.13
C ALA A 553 12.51 -14.21 -11.78
N ALA A 554 12.09 -15.12 -12.66
CA ALA A 554 10.99 -16.05 -12.40
C ALA A 554 11.31 -16.95 -11.21
N SER A 555 12.50 -17.56 -11.20
CA SER A 555 12.97 -18.39 -10.09
C SER A 555 12.95 -17.65 -8.74
N GLU A 556 13.50 -16.44 -8.68
CA GLU A 556 13.61 -15.66 -7.43
C GLU A 556 12.27 -15.09 -6.93
N MET A 557 11.40 -14.70 -7.86
CA MET A 557 10.17 -13.96 -7.53
C MET A 557 8.97 -14.88 -7.32
N LEU A 558 8.89 -15.99 -8.06
CA LEU A 558 7.85 -17.01 -7.91
C LEU A 558 8.16 -18.03 -6.81
N ALA A 559 9.42 -18.14 -6.35
CA ALA A 559 9.79 -19.00 -5.24
C ALA A 559 8.83 -18.84 -4.05
N ALA A 560 8.26 -19.97 -3.63
CA ALA A 560 7.30 -20.03 -2.55
C ALA A 560 7.93 -19.49 -1.26
N ARG A 561 7.25 -18.53 -0.62
CA ARG A 561 7.56 -18.10 0.74
C ARG A 561 6.51 -18.71 1.65
N ASP A 562 6.96 -19.35 2.72
CA ASP A 562 6.07 -19.90 3.72
C ASP A 562 5.36 -18.74 4.43
N ARG A 563 4.11 -18.49 4.02
CA ARG A 563 3.23 -17.48 4.59
C ARG A 563 1.85 -18.07 4.75
N PRO A 564 1.22 -17.88 5.93
CA PRO A 564 -0.13 -18.35 6.12
C PRO A 564 -1.07 -17.68 5.11
N THR A 565 -1.72 -18.52 4.31
CA THR A 565 -2.77 -18.12 3.35
C THR A 565 -4.15 -18.19 3.98
N ASP A 566 -4.27 -18.99 5.04
CA ASP A 566 -5.45 -19.16 5.87
C ASP A 566 -5.89 -17.81 6.49
N PRO A 567 -7.12 -17.35 6.24
CA PRO A 567 -7.68 -16.15 6.82
C PRO A 567 -7.56 -16.06 8.35
N ILE A 568 -7.69 -17.17 9.09
CA ILE A 568 -7.57 -17.19 10.56
C ILE A 568 -6.13 -16.97 10.99
N ALA A 569 -5.18 -17.70 10.42
CA ALA A 569 -3.76 -17.52 10.69
C ALA A 569 -3.29 -16.09 10.34
N VAL A 570 -3.80 -15.51 9.25
CA VAL A 570 -3.58 -14.10 8.91
C VAL A 570 -4.20 -13.15 9.93
N LEU A 571 -5.42 -13.44 10.42
CA LEU A 571 -6.09 -12.64 11.45
C LEU A 571 -5.30 -12.69 12.76
N ASN A 572 -4.85 -13.87 13.17
CA ASN A 572 -4.05 -14.10 14.38
C ASN A 572 -2.66 -13.45 14.31
N ALA A 573 -1.97 -13.55 13.18
CA ALA A 573 -0.65 -12.96 12.98
C ALA A 573 -0.66 -11.42 13.03
N ASN A 574 -1.81 -10.78 12.77
CA ASN A 574 -1.96 -9.32 12.73
C ASN A 574 -2.78 -8.76 13.90
N LYS A 575 -2.94 -9.53 14.99
CA LYS A 575 -3.61 -9.03 16.20
C LYS A 575 -2.84 -7.87 16.80
N ARG A 576 -3.55 -6.82 17.18
CA ARG A 576 -3.00 -5.72 17.98
C ARG A 576 -3.37 -5.91 19.43
N VAL A 577 -2.44 -5.58 20.29
CA VAL A 577 -2.55 -5.66 21.74
C VAL A 577 -2.61 -4.25 22.29
N VAL A 578 -3.57 -3.99 23.18
CA VAL A 578 -3.64 -2.73 23.91
C VAL A 578 -2.54 -2.73 24.97
N CYS A 579 -1.72 -1.69 24.96
CA CYS A 579 -0.78 -1.46 26.03
C CYS A 579 -1.42 -0.65 27.16
N THR A 580 -1.82 -1.31 28.24
CA THR A 580 -2.41 -0.65 29.42
C THR A 580 -1.47 0.39 30.05
N VAL A 581 -0.18 0.15 29.98
CA VAL A 581 0.86 1.04 30.52
C VAL A 581 1.04 2.31 29.68
N CYS A 582 1.02 2.19 28.35
CA CYS A 582 1.21 3.33 27.46
C CYS A 582 -0.09 4.11 27.20
N THR A 583 -1.23 3.49 27.50
CA THR A 583 -2.54 4.10 27.39
C THR A 583 -2.73 5.08 28.55
N THR A 584 -2.70 6.37 28.28
CA THR A 584 -2.90 7.44 29.27
C THR A 584 -4.32 7.95 29.33
N ASP A 585 -4.96 7.95 28.17
CA ASP A 585 -6.38 8.19 28.01
C ASP A 585 -7.04 6.84 27.70
N PRO A 586 -7.92 6.32 28.58
CA PRO A 586 -8.69 5.11 28.31
C PRO A 586 -9.52 5.18 27.03
N ASP A 587 -9.88 6.39 26.60
CA ASP A 587 -10.59 6.62 25.36
C ASP A 587 -9.65 6.64 24.14
N GLN A 588 -8.32 6.73 24.29
CA GLN A 588 -7.35 6.65 23.20
C GLN A 588 -6.30 5.53 23.44
N PRO A 589 -6.69 4.25 23.31
CA PRO A 589 -5.82 3.14 23.62
C PRO A 589 -4.62 3.06 22.67
N VAL A 590 -3.43 2.84 23.25
CA VAL A 590 -2.20 2.58 22.49
C VAL A 590 -2.22 1.12 22.02
N LEU A 591 -2.51 0.92 20.74
CA LEU A 591 -2.56 -0.38 20.09
C LEU A 591 -1.22 -0.70 19.41
N VAL A 592 -0.70 -1.89 19.68
CA VAL A 592 0.61 -2.37 19.19
C VAL A 592 0.44 -3.67 18.43
N ASP A 593 1.08 -3.82 17.27
CA ASP A 593 1.08 -5.11 16.57
C ASP A 593 1.67 -6.21 17.47
N GLY A 594 0.97 -7.33 17.63
CA GLY A 594 1.34 -8.42 18.55
C GLY A 594 2.72 -9.02 18.25
N VAL A 595 3.08 -9.11 16.97
CA VAL A 595 4.43 -9.55 16.53
C VAL A 595 5.53 -8.60 17.02
N LYS A 596 5.19 -7.33 17.23
CA LYS A 596 6.09 -6.30 17.75
C LYS A 596 5.88 -6.04 19.24
N TRP A 597 5.08 -6.86 19.94
CA TRP A 597 4.76 -6.64 21.35
C TRP A 597 6.01 -6.68 22.23
N GLU A 598 6.89 -7.68 22.05
CA GLU A 598 8.15 -7.74 22.80
C GLU A 598 9.06 -6.54 22.52
N MET A 599 9.11 -6.09 21.26
CA MET A 599 9.85 -4.88 20.89
C MET A 599 9.26 -3.64 21.55
N HIS A 600 7.92 -3.54 21.61
CA HIS A 600 7.21 -2.46 22.28
C HIS A 600 7.43 -2.45 23.79
N GLN A 601 7.34 -3.59 24.48
CA GLN A 601 7.63 -3.67 25.93
C GLN A 601 9.07 -3.25 26.23
N ARG A 602 9.99 -3.52 25.30
CA ARG A 602 11.38 -3.08 25.38
C ARG A 602 11.58 -1.64 24.92
N SER A 603 10.59 -0.97 24.34
CA SER A 603 10.69 0.43 23.90
C SER A 603 10.85 1.37 25.10
N ARG A 604 11.60 2.46 24.90
CA ARG A 604 11.81 3.46 25.97
C ARG A 604 10.50 4.13 26.40
N GLY A 605 9.55 4.30 25.46
CA GLY A 605 8.21 4.84 25.76
C GLY A 605 7.45 3.98 26.78
N HIS A 606 7.41 2.67 26.56
CA HIS A 606 6.75 1.73 27.48
C HIS A 606 7.41 1.68 28.85
N ARG A 607 8.75 1.55 28.89
CA ARG A 607 9.48 1.46 30.18
C ARG A 607 9.37 2.71 31.04
N ARG A 608 9.28 3.88 30.42
CA ARG A 608 9.11 5.15 31.14
C ARG A 608 7.77 5.23 31.86
N MET A 609 6.73 4.66 31.27
CA MET A 609 5.39 4.64 31.83
C MET A 609 5.26 3.59 32.94
N THR A 610 5.84 2.39 32.78
CA THR A 610 5.89 1.37 33.86
C THR A 610 6.59 1.84 35.14
N GLY A 611 7.53 2.80 35.01
CA GLY A 611 8.24 3.37 36.16
C GLY A 611 7.40 4.33 37.01
N LYS A 612 6.29 4.87 36.46
CA LYS A 612 5.38 5.78 37.18
C LYS A 612 4.38 5.03 38.07
N ASP A 613 3.89 3.86 37.65
CA ASP A 613 2.94 3.05 38.45
C ASP A 613 3.54 2.51 39.75
N LYS A 614 4.85 2.26 39.80
CA LYS A 614 5.53 1.83 41.05
C LYS A 614 5.65 2.92 42.12
N GLY A 615 5.26 4.16 41.82
CA GLY A 615 5.30 5.30 42.75
C GLY A 615 3.97 5.60 43.44
N VAL A 616 2.88 4.88 43.13
CA VAL A 616 1.51 5.21 43.59
C VAL A 616 0.93 4.17 44.56
N SER A 617 1.60 3.03 44.79
CA SER A 617 1.12 1.97 45.72
C SER A 617 1.75 2.01 47.12
N THR A 618 2.14 3.18 47.61
CA THR A 618 2.51 3.40 49.03
C THR A 618 2.04 4.79 49.48
N SER A 619 0.79 4.87 49.89
CA SER A 619 0.29 5.86 50.85
C SER A 619 -1.01 5.34 51.46
#